data_AF-A0A125YHR4-F1
#
_entry.id   AF-A0A125YHR4-F1
#
_cell.length_a   1.000
_cell.length_b   1.000
_cell.length_c   1.000
_cell.angle_alpha   90.00
_cell.angle_beta   90.00
_cell.angle_gamma   90.00
#
_symmetry.space_group_name_H-M   'P 1'
#
loop_
_entity.id
_entity.type
_entity.pdbx_description
1 polymer ?
#
loop_
_entity_poly.entity_id
_entity_poly.type
_entity_poly.pdbx_seq_one_letter_code
_entity_poly.pdbx_strand_id
1 'polypeptide(L)'
;MEDSNFSLQAETQQLREQYNAQLRMDSPSPRLQFEYACLLSCSPNRDEVRESLELFGELLDIGFNRPDCLFQISLAHLKLGEYHLAKRRVETLLRLEPRNLSALSLHSLIIDRASHDGLIGSVLLGLAVGGCVWYLTRLWTLSK
;
A
#
# COMPACT_ATOMS: atom_id res chain seq x y z
N MET A 1 -13.02 -4.17 20.07
CA MET A 1 -12.04 -4.16 18.96
C MET A 1 -10.61 -4.20 19.49
N GLU A 2 -10.37 -3.95 20.79
CA GLU A 2 -9.07 -4.18 21.46
C GLU A 2 -8.57 -5.64 21.38
N ASP A 3 -9.42 -6.64 21.58
CA ASP A 3 -8.99 -8.04 21.71
C ASP A 3 -8.26 -8.58 20.46
N SER A 4 -8.71 -8.16 19.26
CA SER A 4 -8.10 -8.56 17.99
C SER A 4 -6.76 -7.87 17.71
N ASN A 5 -6.55 -6.68 18.26
CA ASN A 5 -5.30 -5.95 18.06
C ASN A 5 -4.20 -6.52 18.97
N PHE A 6 -4.57 -6.87 20.20
CA PHE A 6 -3.68 -7.55 21.14
C PHE A 6 -3.23 -8.92 20.60
N SER A 7 -4.14 -9.71 20.03
CA SER A 7 -3.78 -11.01 19.44
C SER A 7 -2.87 -10.86 18.21
N LEU A 8 -3.14 -9.88 17.33
CA LEU A 8 -2.34 -9.65 16.13
C LEU A 8 -0.92 -9.20 16.47
N GLN A 9 -0.75 -8.33 17.47
CA GLN A 9 0.56 -7.88 17.93
C GLN A 9 1.39 -9.03 18.52
N ALA A 10 0.77 -9.89 19.34
CA ALA A 10 1.43 -11.06 19.89
C ALA A 10 1.86 -12.05 18.79
N GLU A 11 1.00 -12.31 17.81
CA GLU A 11 1.31 -13.18 16.67
C GLU A 11 2.43 -12.60 15.79
N THR A 12 2.40 -11.29 15.54
CA THR A 12 3.45 -10.58 14.79
C THR A 12 4.80 -10.69 15.50
N GLN A 13 4.82 -10.52 16.83
CA GLN A 13 6.04 -10.69 17.64
C GLN A 13 6.56 -12.11 17.58
N GLN A 14 5.68 -13.11 17.71
CA GLN A 14 6.05 -14.52 17.64
C GLN A 14 6.67 -14.88 16.27
N LEU A 15 6.05 -14.45 15.16
CA LEU A 15 6.59 -14.69 13.83
C LEU A 15 7.90 -13.93 13.59
N ARG A 16 8.04 -12.72 14.13
CA ARG A 16 9.29 -11.94 14.07
C ARG A 16 10.44 -12.67 14.75
N GLU A 17 10.20 -13.25 15.92
CA GLU A 17 11.22 -14.01 16.64
C GLU A 17 11.64 -15.27 15.86
N GLN A 18 10.68 -15.99 15.28
CA GLN A 18 10.95 -17.16 14.45
C GLN A 18 11.72 -16.78 13.18
N TYR A 19 11.32 -15.71 12.51
CA TYR A 19 11.99 -15.21 11.31
C TYR A 19 13.44 -14.81 11.63
N ASN A 20 13.65 -14.04 12.70
CA ASN A 20 14.99 -13.66 13.16
C ASN A 20 15.86 -14.86 13.57
N ALA A 21 15.25 -15.91 14.14
CA ALA A 21 15.97 -17.14 14.45
C ALA A 21 16.42 -17.86 13.17
N GLN A 22 15.57 -17.93 12.14
CA GLN A 22 15.92 -18.54 10.86
C GLN A 22 16.94 -17.70 10.07
N LEU A 23 16.87 -16.38 10.18
CA LEU A 23 17.83 -15.46 9.56
C LEU A 23 19.23 -15.67 10.13
N ARG A 24 19.35 -15.90 11.45
CA ARG A 24 20.63 -16.27 12.10
C ARG A 24 21.18 -17.63 11.64
N MET A 25 20.32 -18.50 11.15
CA MET A 25 20.67 -19.83 10.64
C MET A 25 20.90 -19.86 9.12
N ASP A 26 20.87 -18.70 8.46
CA ASP A 26 21.09 -18.51 7.01
C ASP A 26 20.16 -19.35 6.11
N SER A 27 18.98 -19.71 6.63
CA SER A 27 17.98 -20.52 5.91
C SER A 27 16.55 -20.02 6.22
N PRO A 28 16.20 -18.78 5.84
CA PRO A 28 14.84 -18.27 6.01
C PRO A 28 13.85 -19.05 5.13
N SER A 29 12.78 -19.56 5.74
CA SER A 29 11.69 -20.19 5.00
C SER A 29 10.89 -19.14 4.22
N PRO A 30 10.76 -19.24 2.88
CA PRO A 30 9.99 -18.29 2.09
C PRO A 30 8.53 -18.18 2.54
N ARG A 31 7.96 -19.27 3.07
CA ARG A 31 6.59 -19.27 3.60
C ARG A 31 6.47 -18.46 4.89
N LEU A 32 7.43 -18.64 5.80
CA LEU A 32 7.43 -17.90 7.06
C LEU A 32 7.63 -16.40 6.82
N GLN A 33 8.55 -16.04 5.92
CA GLN A 33 8.76 -14.66 5.51
C GLN A 33 7.49 -14.05 4.91
N PHE A 34 6.76 -14.81 4.09
CA PHE A 34 5.49 -14.36 3.51
C PHE A 34 4.42 -14.10 4.58
N GLU A 35 4.24 -15.04 5.52
CA GLU A 35 3.29 -14.90 6.62
C GLU A 35 3.63 -13.69 7.52
N TYR A 36 4.91 -13.53 7.86
CA TYR A 36 5.38 -12.40 8.65
C TYR A 36 5.14 -11.06 7.93
N ALA A 37 5.49 -10.97 6.65
CA ALA A 37 5.24 -9.78 5.84
C ALA A 37 3.74 -9.46 5.72
N CYS A 38 2.86 -10.47 5.61
CA CYS A 38 1.42 -10.26 5.62
C CYS A 38 0.94 -9.59 6.93
N LEU A 39 1.41 -10.05 8.10
CA LEU A 39 1.03 -9.44 9.37
C LEU A 39 1.55 -8.00 9.48
N LEU A 40 2.78 -7.74 9.08
CA LEU A 40 3.35 -6.38 9.03
C LEU A 40 2.53 -5.44 8.12
N SER A 41 2.07 -5.94 6.96
CA SER A 41 1.25 -5.16 6.03
C SER A 41 -0.11 -4.74 6.63
N CYS A 42 -0.62 -5.50 7.61
CA CYS A 42 -1.85 -5.19 8.34
C CYS A 42 -1.66 -4.11 9.41
N SER A 43 -0.43 -3.85 9.85
CA SER A 43 -0.11 -2.87 10.89
C SER A 43 -0.57 -1.44 10.55
N PRO A 44 -1.05 -0.63 11.51
CA PRO A 44 -1.36 0.78 11.27
C PRO A 44 -0.11 1.62 11.00
N ASN A 45 1.08 1.13 11.35
CA ASN A 45 2.33 1.84 11.18
C ASN A 45 2.81 1.80 9.73
N ARG A 46 3.04 2.97 9.12
CA ARG A 46 3.50 3.07 7.72
C ARG A 46 4.91 2.50 7.53
N ASP A 47 5.76 2.53 8.55
CA ASP A 47 7.11 2.00 8.45
C ASP A 47 7.12 0.46 8.45
N GLU A 48 6.26 -0.16 9.25
CA GLU A 48 6.06 -1.62 9.22
C GLU A 48 5.44 -2.09 7.89
N VAL A 49 4.54 -1.30 7.30
CA VAL A 49 4.02 -1.58 5.95
C VAL A 49 5.15 -1.47 4.91
N ARG A 50 6.09 -0.55 5.06
CA ARG A 50 7.25 -0.45 4.16
C ARG A 50 8.20 -1.64 4.33
N GLU A 51 8.49 -2.03 5.56
CA GLU A 51 9.26 -3.25 5.87
C GLU A 51 8.60 -4.48 5.24
N SER A 52 7.26 -4.59 5.28
CA SER A 52 6.56 -5.69 4.62
C SER A 52 6.80 -5.74 3.11
N LEU A 53 6.89 -4.59 2.44
CA LEU A 53 7.15 -4.51 1.01
C LEU A 53 8.59 -4.91 0.65
N GLU A 54 9.56 -4.61 1.51
CA GLU A 54 10.94 -5.07 1.36
C GLU A 54 11.00 -6.60 1.44
N LEU A 55 10.37 -7.19 2.46
CA LEU A 55 10.27 -8.64 2.62
C LEU A 55 9.55 -9.32 1.45
N PHE A 56 8.48 -8.73 0.94
CA PHE A 56 7.81 -9.23 -0.25
C PHE A 56 8.67 -9.11 -1.52
N GLY A 57 9.49 -8.06 -1.64
CA GLY A 57 10.43 -7.88 -2.73
C GLY A 57 11.48 -9.00 -2.78
N GLU A 58 12.11 -9.28 -1.63
CA GLU A 58 13.05 -10.39 -1.48
C GLU A 58 12.42 -11.73 -1.86
N LEU A 59 11.17 -11.96 -1.46
CA LEU A 59 10.40 -13.15 -1.85
C LEU A 59 10.20 -13.26 -3.36
N LEU A 60 9.94 -12.15 -4.06
CA LEU A 60 9.82 -12.17 -5.51
C LEU A 60 11.15 -12.49 -6.18
N ASP A 61 12.27 -11.99 -5.65
CA ASP A 61 13.61 -12.20 -6.21
C ASP A 61 14.04 -13.68 -6.14
N ILE A 62 13.63 -14.39 -5.09
CA ILE A 62 13.84 -15.85 -4.98
C ILE A 62 12.80 -16.70 -5.74
N GLY A 63 11.90 -16.06 -6.49
CA GLY A 63 10.91 -16.74 -7.33
C GLY A 63 9.59 -17.10 -6.65
N PHE A 64 9.28 -16.55 -5.45
CA PHE A 64 8.00 -16.72 -4.77
C PHE A 64 6.89 -15.84 -5.39
N ASN A 65 6.73 -15.92 -6.72
CA ASN A 65 5.78 -15.12 -7.50
C ASN A 65 4.38 -15.75 -7.50
N ARG A 66 3.77 -15.86 -6.32
CA ARG A 66 2.41 -16.39 -6.18
C ARG A 66 1.35 -15.30 -6.39
N PRO A 67 0.16 -15.64 -6.90
CA PRO A 67 -0.97 -14.72 -7.00
C PRO A 67 -1.28 -14.00 -5.68
N ASP A 68 -1.27 -14.75 -4.57
CA ASP A 68 -1.50 -14.23 -3.22
C ASP A 68 -0.45 -13.19 -2.82
N CYS A 69 0.81 -13.40 -3.19
CA CYS A 69 1.91 -12.47 -2.94
C CYS A 69 1.72 -11.16 -3.72
N LEU A 70 1.41 -11.25 -5.01
CA LEU A 70 1.10 -10.08 -5.83
C LEU A 70 -0.11 -9.30 -5.30
N PHE A 71 -1.12 -10.00 -4.79
CA PHE A 71 -2.29 -9.39 -4.17
C PHE A 71 -1.91 -8.59 -2.92
N GLN A 72 -1.13 -9.18 -2.00
CA GLN A 72 -0.71 -8.53 -0.77
C GLN A 72 0.23 -7.33 -1.03
N ILE A 73 1.16 -7.44 -1.98
CA ILE A 73 2.01 -6.31 -2.40
C ILE A 73 1.16 -5.16 -2.94
N SER A 74 0.15 -5.47 -3.76
CA SER A 74 -0.76 -4.46 -4.31
C SER A 74 -1.55 -3.75 -3.20
N LEU A 75 -2.01 -4.50 -2.21
CA LEU A 75 -2.72 -3.97 -1.04
C LEU A 75 -1.82 -3.08 -0.16
N ALA A 76 -0.57 -3.50 0.07
CA ALA A 76 0.40 -2.72 0.85
C ALA A 76 0.73 -1.38 0.17
N HIS A 77 0.98 -1.37 -1.15
CA HIS A 77 1.17 -0.11 -1.90
C HIS A 77 -0.08 0.78 -1.87
N LEU A 78 -1.28 0.19 -1.98
CA LEU A 78 -2.54 0.94 -1.86
C LEU A 78 -2.63 1.64 -0.50
N LYS A 79 -2.26 0.95 0.58
CA LYS A 79 -2.26 1.49 1.95
C LYS A 79 -1.25 2.63 2.14
N LEU A 80 -0.13 2.59 1.43
CA LEU A 80 0.84 3.68 1.40
C LEU A 80 0.41 4.87 0.52
N GLY A 81 -0.65 4.73 -0.29
CA GLY A 81 -1.08 5.74 -1.26
C GLY A 81 -0.27 5.72 -2.57
N GLU A 82 0.52 4.66 -2.79
CA GLU A 82 1.36 4.48 -3.98
C GLU A 82 0.55 3.83 -5.11
N TYR A 83 -0.51 4.52 -5.55
CA TYR A 83 -1.53 3.98 -6.44
C TYR A 83 -0.99 3.44 -7.77
N HIS A 84 0.05 4.07 -8.33
CA HIS A 84 0.68 3.64 -9.57
C HIS A 84 1.35 2.26 -9.42
N LEU A 85 2.05 2.02 -8.31
CA LEU A 85 2.71 0.75 -8.03
C LEU A 85 1.67 -0.34 -7.73
N ALA A 86 0.66 -0.01 -6.92
CA ALA A 86 -0.46 -0.91 -6.63
C ALA A 86 -1.17 -1.36 -7.92
N LYS A 87 -1.49 -0.42 -8.82
CA LYS A 87 -2.14 -0.70 -10.10
C LYS A 87 -1.29 -1.63 -10.97
N ARG A 88 0.00 -1.36 -11.12
CA ARG A 88 0.89 -2.21 -11.94
C ARG A 88 0.95 -3.65 -11.43
N ARG A 89 0.97 -3.84 -10.12
CA ARG A 89 1.02 -5.16 -9.49
C ARG A 89 -0.29 -5.92 -9.66
N VAL A 90 -1.42 -5.26 -9.43
CA VAL A 90 -2.74 -5.92 -9.60
C VAL A 90 -3.05 -6.22 -11.07
N GLU A 91 -2.61 -5.40 -12.01
CA GLU A 91 -2.72 -5.70 -13.45
C GLU A 91 -1.88 -6.91 -13.83
N THR A 92 -0.69 -7.06 -13.24
CA THR A 92 0.16 -8.25 -13.43
C THR A 92 -0.55 -9.49 -12.91
N LEU A 93 -1.18 -9.40 -11.73
CA LEU A 93 -2.00 -10.46 -11.17
C LEU A 93 -3.19 -10.82 -12.09
N LEU A 94 -3.90 -9.84 -12.62
CA LEU A 94 -5.03 -10.05 -13.53
C LEU A 94 -4.62 -10.65 -14.88
N ARG A 95 -3.38 -10.42 -15.34
CA ARG A 95 -2.84 -11.11 -16.53
C ARG A 95 -2.62 -12.60 -16.29
N LEU A 96 -2.26 -12.98 -15.07
CA LEU A 96 -2.10 -14.38 -14.67
C LEU A 96 -3.46 -15.04 -14.41
N GLU A 97 -4.36 -14.33 -13.72
CA GLU A 97 -5.67 -14.83 -13.32
C GLU A 97 -6.79 -13.81 -13.66
N PRO A 98 -7.25 -13.77 -14.91
CA PRO A 98 -8.21 -12.75 -15.36
C PRO A 98 -9.60 -12.88 -14.73
N ARG A 99 -9.94 -14.04 -14.16
CA ARG A 99 -11.23 -14.31 -13.50
C ARG A 99 -11.19 -14.16 -11.98
N ASN A 100 -10.07 -13.68 -11.43
CA ASN A 100 -9.92 -13.48 -9.99
C ASN A 100 -10.75 -12.27 -9.54
N LEU A 101 -11.88 -12.54 -8.89
CA LEU A 101 -12.81 -11.50 -8.40
C LEU A 101 -12.16 -10.58 -7.37
N SER A 102 -11.28 -11.12 -6.51
CA SER A 102 -10.55 -10.34 -5.50
C SER A 102 -9.59 -9.36 -6.16
N ALA A 103 -8.87 -9.79 -7.19
CA ALA A 103 -7.97 -8.91 -7.94
C ALA A 103 -8.74 -7.81 -8.69
N LEU A 104 -9.91 -8.13 -9.27
CA LEU A 104 -10.77 -7.16 -9.94
C LEU A 104 -11.33 -6.11 -8.96
N SER A 105 -11.79 -6.54 -7.79
CA SER A 105 -12.29 -5.62 -6.76
C SER A 105 -11.18 -4.71 -6.23
N LEU A 106 -9.98 -5.26 -6.00
CA LEU A 106 -8.81 -4.48 -5.58
C LEU A 106 -8.40 -3.46 -6.67
N HIS A 107 -8.40 -3.86 -7.94
CA HIS A 107 -8.12 -2.95 -9.05
C HIS A 107 -9.12 -1.79 -9.12
N SER A 108 -10.42 -2.07 -8.97
CA SER A 108 -11.44 -1.02 -8.92
C SER A 108 -11.23 -0.09 -7.72
N LEU A 109 -10.91 -0.65 -6.55
CA LEU A 109 -10.64 0.13 -5.34
C LEU A 109 -9.43 1.06 -5.50
N ILE A 110 -8.36 0.60 -6.15
CA ILE A 110 -7.18 1.41 -6.44
C ILE A 110 -7.54 2.60 -7.34
N ILE A 111 -8.33 2.39 -8.39
CA ILE A 111 -8.76 3.46 -9.30
C ILE A 111 -9.62 4.49 -8.57
N ASP A 112 -10.60 4.02 -7.79
CA ASP A 112 -11.51 4.88 -7.05
C ASP A 112 -10.73 5.78 -6.06
N ARG A 113 -9.86 5.17 -5.25
CA ARG A 113 -9.01 5.88 -4.28
C ARG A 113 -8.08 6.89 -4.95
N ALA A 114 -7.43 6.51 -6.05
CA ALA A 114 -6.56 7.40 -6.80
C ALA A 114 -7.30 8.60 -7.39
N SER A 115 -8.52 8.39 -7.88
CA SER A 115 -9.35 9.45 -8.44
C SER A 115 -9.84 10.43 -7.37
N HIS A 116 -10.24 9.91 -6.21
CA HIS A 116 -10.73 10.70 -5.09
C HIS A 116 -9.64 11.62 -4.52
N ASP A 117 -8.44 11.09 -4.27
CA ASP A 117 -7.31 11.88 -3.76
C ASP A 117 -6.82 12.91 -4.79
N GLY A 118 -6.81 12.55 -6.08
CA GLY A 118 -6.51 13.48 -7.17
C GLY A 118 -7.52 14.61 -7.27
N LEU A 119 -8.81 14.32 -7.08
CA LEU A 119 -9.88 15.31 -7.10
C LEU A 119 -9.72 16.31 -5.95
N ILE A 120 -9.48 15.83 -4.72
CA ILE A 120 -9.27 16.70 -3.56
C ILE A 120 -8.10 17.66 -3.78
N GLY A 121 -6.97 17.15 -4.29
CA GLY A 121 -5.81 17.98 -4.62
C GLY A 121 -6.12 19.06 -5.66
N SER A 122 -6.88 18.71 -6.70
CA SER A 122 -7.27 19.66 -7.76
C SER A 122 -8.20 20.77 -7.25
N VAL A 123 -9.14 20.46 -6.36
CA VAL A 123 -10.08 21.44 -5.79
C VAL A 123 -9.34 22.46 -4.92
N LEU A 124 -8.43 21.99 -4.06
CA LEU A 124 -7.63 22.88 -3.21
C LEU A 124 -6.77 23.84 -4.04
N LEU A 125 -6.15 23.32 -5.11
CA LEU A 125 -5.37 24.13 -6.03
C LEU A 125 -6.25 25.19 -6.74
N GLY A 126 -7.43 24.79 -7.22
CA GLY A 126 -8.38 25.68 -7.87
C GLY A 126 -8.83 26.84 -6.98
N LEU A 127 -9.14 26.55 -5.70
CA LEU A 127 -9.50 27.57 -4.72
C LEU A 127 -8.35 28.54 -4.43
N ALA A 128 -7.12 28.04 -4.29
CA ALA A 128 -5.94 28.87 -4.06
C ALA A 128 -5.68 29.82 -5.24
N VAL A 129 -5.66 29.28 -6.46
CA VAL A 129 -5.45 30.08 -7.69
C VAL A 129 -6.58 31.09 -7.87
N GLY A 130 -7.84 30.67 -7.71
CA GLY A 130 -9.01 31.55 -7.81
C GLY A 130 -8.96 32.70 -6.79
N GLY A 131 -8.57 32.42 -5.55
CA GLY A 131 -8.39 33.42 -4.50
C GLY A 131 -7.28 34.43 -4.82
N CYS A 132 -6.13 33.98 -5.33
CA CYS A 132 -5.06 34.87 -5.78
C CYS A 132 -5.50 35.78 -6.92
N VAL A 133 -6.19 35.24 -7.93
CA VAL A 133 -6.71 36.04 -9.05
C VAL A 133 -7.74 37.07 -8.55
N TRP A 134 -8.65 36.68 -7.66
CA TRP A 134 -9.61 37.60 -7.07
C TRP A 134 -8.94 38.71 -6.25
N TYR A 135 -7.92 38.39 -5.48
CA TYR A 135 -7.17 39.38 -4.69
C TYR A 135 -6.42 40.37 -5.59
N LEU A 136 -5.75 39.89 -6.64
CA LEU A 136 -5.03 40.73 -7.59
C LEU A 136 -5.97 41.65 -8.39
N THR A 137 -7.11 41.12 -8.84
CA THR A 137 -8.12 41.94 -9.52
C THR A 137 -8.69 43.00 -8.59
N ARG A 138 -8.96 42.66 -7.32
CA ARG A 138 -9.42 43.62 -6.31
C ARG A 138 -8.41 44.72 -6.01
N LEU A 139 -7.12 44.38 -5.92
CA LEU A 139 -6.02 45.35 -5.75
C LEU A 139 -5.91 46.31 -6.94
N TRP A 140 -6.00 45.79 -8.17
CA TRP A 140 -5.95 46.62 -9.37
C TRP A 140 -7.12 47.60 -9.44
N THR A 141 -8.33 47.17 -9.05
CA THR A 141 -9.51 48.05 -9.02
C THR A 141 -9.46 49.12 -7.93
N LEU A 142 -8.72 48.92 -6.84
CA LEU A 142 -8.56 49.91 -5.77
C LEU A 142 -7.46 50.94 -6.08
N SER A 143 -6.54 50.61 -6.99
CA SER A 143 -5.43 51.47 -7.41
C SER A 143 -5.79 52.42 -8.56
N LYS A 144 -7.03 52.40 -9.05
CA LYS A 144 -7.53 53.17 -10.18
C LYS A 144 -8.68 54.06 -9.75
#